data_AF-A0A533XTZ9-F1
#
_entry.id   AF-A0A533XTZ9-F1
#
_cell.length_a   1.000
_cell.length_b   1.000
_cell.length_c   1.000
_cell.angle_alpha   90.00
_cell.angle_beta   90.00
_cell.angle_gamma   90.00
#
_symmetry.space_group_name_H-M   'P 1'
#
loop_
_entity.id
_entity.type
_entity.pdbx_description
1 polymer ?
#
loop_
_entity_poly.entity_id
_entity_poly.type
_entity_poly.pdbx_seq_one_letter_code
_entity_poly.pdbx_strand_id
1 'polypeptide(L)'
;YVYRYLVTQPDAPIAVLMPDQQEGGMGAIMNVAGVGVVKSTKHLDSAKLLVEFLVAQAGQKLFADLDKEYPLHQDVKADPALVERKSFRAALVPLSKLAELREPTLTLIEQVGLR
;
A
#
# COMPACT_ATOMS: atom_id res chain seq x y z
N TYR A 1 1.21 9.70 -6.46
CA TYR A 1 1.06 8.32 -6.97
C TYR A 1 1.08 8.34 -8.49
N VAL A 2 1.93 7.53 -9.11
CA VAL A 2 2.14 7.54 -10.58
C VAL A 2 0.85 7.33 -11.37
N TYR A 3 -0.03 6.42 -10.92
CA TYR A 3 -1.30 6.16 -11.61
C TYR A 3 -2.27 7.33 -11.58
N ARG A 4 -2.33 8.09 -10.48
CA ARG A 4 -3.13 9.34 -10.41
C ARG A 4 -2.60 10.40 -11.36
N TYR A 5 -1.28 10.44 -11.58
CA TYR A 5 -0.65 11.37 -12.51
C TYR A 5 -0.90 10.97 -13.97
N LEU A 6 -0.78 9.67 -14.31
CA LEU A 6 -1.04 9.16 -15.66
C LEU A 6 -2.50 9.34 -16.09
N VAL A 7 -3.45 9.38 -15.15
CA VAL A 7 -4.85 9.75 -15.46
C VAL A 7 -4.97 11.19 -15.96
N THR A 8 -4.18 12.13 -15.42
CA THR A 8 -4.23 13.54 -15.84
C THR A 8 -3.29 13.84 -17.00
N GLN A 9 -2.27 13.00 -17.22
CA GLN A 9 -1.28 13.12 -18.29
C GLN A 9 -1.00 11.74 -18.93
N PRO A 10 -1.90 11.24 -19.78
CA PRO A 10 -1.81 9.89 -20.34
C PRO A 10 -0.59 9.70 -21.25
N ASP A 11 -0.10 10.76 -21.90
CA ASP A 11 1.05 10.72 -22.80
C ASP A 11 2.38 10.99 -22.11
N ALA A 12 2.40 11.10 -20.78
CA ALA A 12 3.64 11.26 -20.04
C ALA A 12 4.58 10.08 -20.32
N PRO A 13 5.88 10.31 -20.59
CA PRO A 13 6.82 9.25 -20.96
C PRO A 13 7.30 8.47 -19.71
N ILE A 14 6.35 7.88 -18.98
CA ILE A 14 6.57 7.18 -17.72
C ILE A 14 5.99 5.77 -17.85
N ALA A 15 6.83 4.76 -17.64
CA ALA A 15 6.42 3.37 -17.54
C ALA A 15 6.47 2.92 -16.07
N VAL A 16 5.47 2.13 -15.66
CA VAL A 16 5.48 1.47 -14.35
C VAL A 16 5.99 0.04 -14.52
N LEU A 17 7.03 -0.31 -13.76
CA LEU A 17 7.62 -1.64 -13.75
C LEU A 17 7.53 -2.22 -12.34
N MET A 18 7.16 -3.50 -12.24
CA MET A 18 7.20 -4.23 -10.97
C MET A 18 8.60 -4.84 -10.81
N PRO A 19 9.38 -4.42 -9.78
CA PRO A 19 10.75 -4.89 -9.61
C PRO A 19 10.80 -6.32 -9.04
N ASP A 20 11.99 -6.93 -9.10
CA ASP A 20 12.34 -8.19 -8.44
C ASP A 20 11.51 -9.42 -8.87
N GLN A 21 11.08 -9.47 -10.14
CA GLN A 21 10.23 -10.53 -10.70
C GLN A 21 11.00 -11.72 -11.33
N GLN A 22 12.33 -11.63 -11.44
CA GLN A 22 13.20 -12.71 -11.92
C GLN A 22 13.20 -13.93 -10.98
N GLU A 23 13.63 -15.10 -11.45
CA GLU A 23 13.81 -16.27 -10.59
C GLU A 23 14.78 -15.96 -9.43
N GLY A 24 14.42 -16.35 -8.20
CA GLY A 24 15.16 -15.99 -6.98
C GLY A 24 14.97 -14.53 -6.51
N GLY A 25 14.28 -13.67 -7.27
CA GLY A 25 13.95 -12.31 -6.86
C GLY A 25 12.87 -12.26 -5.78
N MET A 26 12.98 -11.28 -4.86
CA MET A 26 12.08 -11.14 -3.72
C MET A 26 10.64 -10.77 -4.07
N GLY A 27 10.39 -10.20 -5.25
CA GLY A 27 9.12 -9.59 -5.63
C GLY A 27 8.99 -8.13 -5.19
N ALA A 28 8.00 -7.43 -5.74
CA ALA A 28 7.78 -6.02 -5.48
C ALA A 28 7.38 -5.77 -4.01
N ILE A 29 7.95 -4.75 -3.38
CA ILE A 29 7.57 -4.36 -2.02
C ILE A 29 6.17 -3.76 -2.03
N MET A 30 5.31 -4.23 -1.14
CA MET A 30 4.00 -3.65 -0.87
C MET A 30 3.95 -3.13 0.56
N ASN A 31 3.34 -1.96 0.75
CA ASN A 31 3.04 -1.40 2.06
C ASN A 31 1.52 -1.25 2.20
N VAL A 32 1.05 -0.86 3.39
CA VAL A 32 -0.38 -0.70 3.68
C VAL A 32 -0.66 0.66 4.33
N ALA A 33 -1.82 1.21 4.02
CA ALA A 33 -2.45 2.22 4.86
C ALA A 33 -3.13 1.52 6.05
N GLY A 34 -2.52 1.64 7.23
CA GLY A 34 -3.04 1.04 8.47
C GLY A 34 -3.96 1.98 9.24
N VAL A 35 -4.84 1.40 10.05
CA VAL A 35 -5.68 2.12 11.03
C VAL A 35 -5.50 1.51 12.42
N GLY A 36 -5.55 2.35 13.45
CA GLY A 36 -5.46 1.91 14.85
C GLY A 36 -6.39 2.72 15.74
N VAL A 37 -6.96 2.07 16.76
CA VAL A 37 -7.78 2.73 17.77
C VAL A 37 -6.88 3.19 18.91
N VAL A 38 -6.90 4.48 19.21
CA VAL A 38 -6.09 5.06 20.29
C VAL A 38 -6.64 4.63 21.66
N LYS A 39 -5.76 4.16 22.55
CA LYS A 39 -6.11 3.64 23.88
C LYS A 39 -6.95 4.59 24.75
N SER A 40 -6.76 5.90 24.59
CA SER A 40 -7.43 6.94 25.38
C SER A 40 -8.75 7.45 24.79
N THR A 41 -9.28 6.83 23.73
CA THR A 41 -10.52 7.28 23.09
C THR A 41 -11.72 7.24 24.05
N LYS A 42 -12.54 8.29 24.03
CA LYS A 42 -13.84 8.33 24.71
C LYS A 42 -14.97 7.75 23.86
N HIS A 43 -14.69 7.39 22.61
CA HIS A 43 -15.67 6.94 21.61
C HIS A 43 -15.24 5.59 21.02
N LEU A 44 -15.03 4.59 21.88
CA LEU A 44 -14.50 3.28 21.48
C LEU A 44 -15.41 2.58 20.46
N ASP A 45 -16.72 2.57 20.69
CA ASP A 45 -17.66 1.87 19.81
C ASP A 45 -17.73 2.52 18.43
N SER A 46 -17.76 3.86 18.36
CA SER A 46 -17.68 4.58 17.08
C SER A 46 -16.37 4.34 16.35
N ALA A 47 -15.24 4.25 17.07
CA ALA A 47 -13.95 3.94 16.47
C ALA A 47 -13.90 2.53 15.88
N LYS A 48 -14.49 1.54 16.56
CA LYS A 48 -14.63 0.17 16.04
C LYS A 48 -15.49 0.14 14.77
N LEU A 49 -16.65 0.81 14.79
CA LEU A 49 -17.52 0.92 13.62
C LEU A 49 -16.81 1.57 12.43
N LEU A 50 -15.96 2.56 12.68
CA LEU A 50 -15.14 3.16 11.62
C LEU A 50 -14.15 2.14 11.04
N VAL A 51 -13.44 1.38 11.88
CA VAL A 51 -12.51 0.34 11.39
C VAL A 51 -13.25 -0.72 10.59
N GLU A 52 -14.40 -1.18 11.07
CA GLU A 52 -15.26 -2.14 10.36
C GLU A 52 -15.71 -1.59 9.00
N PHE A 53 -16.14 -0.33 8.95
CA PHE A 53 -16.50 0.34 7.70
C PHE A 53 -15.32 0.42 6.72
N LEU A 54 -14.13 0.79 7.20
CA LEU A 54 -12.92 0.94 6.38
C LEU A 54 -12.51 -0.37 5.70
N VAL A 55 -12.72 -1.51 6.35
CA VAL A 55 -12.39 -2.84 5.79
C VAL A 55 -13.55 -3.51 5.07
N ALA A 56 -14.79 -3.03 5.27
CA ALA A 56 -15.96 -3.51 4.56
C ALA A 56 -15.89 -3.17 3.06
N GLN A 57 -16.66 -3.92 2.26
CA GLN A 57 -16.74 -3.73 0.81
C GLN A 57 -17.00 -2.28 0.40
N ALA A 58 -17.93 -1.59 1.09
CA ALA A 58 -18.28 -0.20 0.79
C ALA A 58 -17.11 0.77 1.04
N GLY A 59 -16.43 0.64 2.19
CA GLY A 59 -15.26 1.46 2.50
C GLY A 59 -14.11 1.19 1.53
N GLN A 60 -13.78 -0.09 1.30
CA GLN A 60 -12.71 -0.47 0.38
C GLN A 60 -12.98 -0.01 -1.06
N LYS A 61 -14.23 -0.04 -1.52
CA LYS A 61 -14.60 0.50 -2.83
C LYS A 61 -14.32 2.00 -2.93
N LEU A 62 -14.69 2.78 -1.90
CA LEU A 62 -14.45 4.22 -1.86
C LEU A 62 -12.96 4.56 -2.03
N PHE A 63 -12.08 3.87 -1.29
CA PHE A 63 -10.63 4.11 -1.36
C PHE A 63 -10.00 3.60 -2.67
N ALA A 64 -10.40 2.43 -3.16
CA ALA A 64 -9.88 1.90 -4.42
C ALA A 64 -10.17 2.84 -5.61
N ASP A 65 -11.38 3.43 -5.65
CA ASP A 65 -11.79 4.33 -6.73
C ASP A 65 -11.00 5.66 -6.69
N LEU A 66 -10.73 6.19 -5.49
CA LEU A 66 -10.12 7.51 -5.28
C LEU A 66 -8.58 7.49 -5.28
N ASP A 67 -7.97 6.59 -4.53
CA ASP A 67 -6.53 6.65 -4.23
C ASP A 67 -5.67 5.79 -5.16
N LYS A 68 -6.30 4.97 -6.00
CA LYS A 68 -5.61 4.02 -6.90
C LYS A 68 -4.68 3.10 -6.10
N GLU A 69 -5.19 2.55 -5.01
CA GLU A 69 -4.54 1.52 -4.21
C GLU A 69 -5.16 0.14 -4.45
N TYR A 70 -4.47 -0.91 -4.02
CA TYR A 70 -5.01 -2.27 -4.06
C TYR A 70 -5.91 -2.50 -2.84
N PRO A 71 -7.19 -2.84 -3.02
CA PRO A 71 -8.09 -3.10 -1.92
C PRO A 71 -7.71 -4.39 -1.18
N LEU A 72 -7.97 -4.41 0.12
CA LEU A 72 -7.82 -5.59 0.98
C LEU A 72 -9.01 -6.56 0.80
N HIS A 73 -10.21 -6.04 0.60
CA HIS A 73 -11.43 -6.84 0.49
C HIS A 73 -11.48 -7.57 -0.86
N GLN A 74 -11.67 -8.89 -0.83
CA GLN A 74 -11.52 -9.77 -2.00
C GLN A 74 -12.53 -9.47 -3.13
N ASP A 75 -13.73 -9.02 -2.77
CA ASP A 75 -14.78 -8.69 -3.74
C ASP A 75 -14.69 -7.28 -4.33
N VAL A 76 -13.71 -6.47 -3.88
CA VAL A 76 -13.48 -5.13 -4.42
C VAL A 76 -12.36 -5.22 -5.45
N LYS A 77 -12.64 -4.76 -6.67
CA LYS A 77 -11.63 -4.69 -7.73
C LYS A 77 -10.76 -3.47 -7.55
N ALA A 78 -9.47 -3.64 -7.76
CA ALA A 78 -8.53 -2.53 -7.93
C ALA A 78 -8.87 -1.73 -9.19
N ASP A 79 -8.42 -0.48 -9.25
CA ASP A 79 -8.59 0.34 -10.44
C ASP A 79 -7.90 -0.30 -11.67
N PRO A 80 -8.53 -0.30 -12.87
CA PRO A 80 -7.96 -0.91 -14.07
C PRO A 80 -6.63 -0.32 -14.53
N ALA A 81 -6.28 0.90 -14.10
CA ALA A 81 -4.99 1.50 -14.41
C ALA A 81 -3.83 0.82 -13.65
N LEU A 82 -4.12 0.13 -12.55
CA LEU A 82 -3.13 -0.63 -11.79
C LEU A 82 -2.76 -1.92 -12.52
N VAL A 83 -1.48 -2.31 -12.42
CA VAL A 83 -1.05 -3.65 -12.82
C VAL A 83 -1.85 -4.68 -12.04
N GLU A 84 -2.35 -5.72 -12.73
CA GLU A 84 -3.18 -6.73 -12.09
C GLU A 84 -2.46 -7.35 -10.89
N ARG A 85 -3.09 -7.33 -9.71
CA ARG A 85 -2.44 -7.78 -8.47
C ARG A 85 -1.88 -9.19 -8.57
N LYS A 86 -2.54 -10.09 -9.30
CA LYS A 86 -2.13 -11.49 -9.45
C LYS A 86 -1.05 -11.70 -10.52
N SER A 87 -0.74 -10.69 -11.34
CA SER A 87 0.24 -10.81 -12.42
C SER A 87 1.68 -10.56 -11.98
N PHE A 88 1.92 -10.15 -10.72
CA PHE A 88 3.25 -9.95 -10.16
C PHE A 88 3.38 -10.53 -8.76
N ARG A 89 4.61 -10.90 -8.41
CA ARG A 89 4.98 -11.36 -7.07
C ARG A 89 5.22 -10.15 -6.17
N ALA A 90 4.62 -10.19 -4.99
CA ALA A 90 4.93 -9.25 -3.93
C ALA A 90 5.93 -9.90 -2.96
N ALA A 91 6.80 -9.08 -2.37
CA ALA A 91 7.71 -9.52 -1.33
C ALA A 91 6.95 -10.00 -0.10
N LEU A 92 7.27 -11.21 0.35
CA LEU A 92 6.67 -11.85 1.53
C LEU A 92 7.45 -11.48 2.80
N VAL A 93 7.55 -10.17 3.07
CA VAL A 93 8.19 -9.66 4.28
C VAL A 93 7.11 -9.17 5.25
N PRO A 94 7.06 -9.68 6.50
CA PRO A 94 6.13 -9.15 7.50
C PRO A 94 6.38 -7.66 7.73
N LEU A 95 5.32 -6.84 7.66
CA LEU A 95 5.45 -5.39 7.88
C LEU A 95 5.95 -5.05 9.30
N SER A 96 5.64 -5.89 10.29
CA SER A 96 6.21 -5.77 11.64
C SER A 96 7.73 -5.87 11.62
N LYS A 97 8.29 -6.74 10.76
CA LYS A 97 9.74 -6.86 10.62
C LYS A 97 10.36 -5.61 10.00
N LEU A 98 9.68 -4.98 9.05
CA LEU A 98 10.11 -3.70 8.49
C LEU A 98 10.11 -2.60 9.58
N ALA A 99 9.12 -2.61 10.48
CA ALA A 99 9.06 -1.67 11.59
C ALA A 99 10.22 -1.87 12.58
N GLU A 100 10.54 -3.12 12.94
CA GLU A 100 11.70 -3.44 13.81
C GLU A 100 13.03 -2.96 13.21
N LEU A 101 13.16 -3.01 11.88
CA LEU A 101 14.37 -2.62 11.16
C LEU A 101 14.43 -1.12 10.81
N ARG A 102 13.42 -0.33 11.20
CA ARG A 102 13.32 1.09 10.80
C ARG A 102 14.56 1.89 11.20
N GLU A 103 14.91 1.88 12.48
CA GLU A 103 16.04 2.66 13.02
C GLU A 103 17.40 2.29 12.41
N PRO A 104 17.80 1.01 12.35
CA PRO A 104 19.06 0.65 11.69
C PRO A 104 19.04 0.96 10.18
N THR A 105 17.87 0.87 9.52
CA THR A 105 17.74 1.26 8.10
C THR A 105 17.98 2.76 7.91
N LEU A 106 17.37 3.61 8.75
CA LEU A 106 17.57 5.07 8.69
C LEU A 106 19.02 5.44 8.97
N THR A 107 19.64 4.81 9.97
CA THR A 107 21.06 5.00 10.28
C THR A 107 21.94 4.69 9.06
N LEU A 108 21.68 3.58 8.37
CA LEU A 108 22.44 3.21 7.18
C LEU A 108 22.24 4.21 6.02
N ILE A 109 21.01 4.66 5.79
CA ILE A 109 20.66 5.67 4.78
C ILE A 109 21.44 6.97 5.03
N GLU A 110 21.46 7.45 6.28
CA GLU A 110 22.20 8.64 6.67
C GLU A 110 23.73 8.47 6.50
N GLN A 111 24.27 7.30 6.87
CA GLN A 111 25.70 6.99 6.74
C GLN A 111 26.20 7.01 5.30
N VAL A 112 25.35 6.65 4.33
CA VAL A 112 25.69 6.71 2.90
C VAL A 112 25.39 8.08 2.27
N GLY A 113 24.98 9.07 3.07
CA GLY A 113 24.78 10.45 2.62
C GLY A 113 23.44 10.70 1.90
N LEU A 114 22.50 9.75 1.96
CA LEU A 114 21.13 9.96 1.49
C LEU A 114 20.36 10.65 2.62
N ARG A 115 19.91 11.88 2.37
CA ARG A 115 19.12 12.69 3.32
C ARG A 115 17.74 12.95 2.77
#